data_AF-A0A6A3BE07-F1
#
_entry.id   AF-A0A6A3BE07-F1
#
_cell.length_a   1.000
_cell.length_b   1.000
_cell.length_c   1.000
_cell.angle_alpha   90.00
_cell.angle_beta   90.00
_cell.angle_gamma   90.00
#
_symmetry.space_group_name_H-M   'P 1'
#
loop_
_entity.id
_entity.type
_entity.pdbx_description
1 polymer ?
#
loop_
_entity_poly.entity_id
_entity_poly.type
_entity_poly.pdbx_seq_one_letter_code
_entity_poly.pdbx_strand_id
1 'polypeptide(L)'
;MFPNIPLIHLLKAELLIKGHSLTGILPSELGNFTHLEVIDLTRNYLNGSIPSSLSRLPLTILSLLGNRLSGPIPGEIGVISTLEGLVLEDNLLGGSLPSSLGNLGRLSRLYLSSNNFTGRIPKSFGSLKNLTDFRIDGSSLSGKIPDFIGNWTKLTRLDMQGTSMEGPIPSTISELKSLTDLR
;
A
#
# COMPACT_ATOMS: atom_id res chain seq x y z
N MET A 1 -34.72 32.16 -4.16
CA MET A 1 -33.50 32.54 -3.44
C MET A 1 -33.10 31.31 -2.62
N PHE A 2 -32.26 30.44 -3.19
CA PHE A 2 -31.79 29.24 -2.50
C PHE A 2 -30.52 29.60 -1.72
N PRO A 3 -30.34 29.12 -0.48
CA PRO A 3 -29.16 29.47 0.29
C PRO A 3 -27.92 28.84 -0.35
N ASN A 4 -26.88 29.66 -0.42
CA ASN A 4 -25.57 29.33 -0.93
C ASN A 4 -24.87 28.38 0.06
N ILE A 5 -24.99 27.06 -0.15
CA ILE A 5 -24.18 26.08 0.57
C ILE A 5 -22.87 25.93 -0.24
N PRO A 6 -21.68 26.11 0.35
CA PRO A 6 -20.43 25.91 -0.37
C PRO A 6 -20.32 24.43 -0.75
N LEU A 7 -20.53 24.11 -2.04
CA LEU A 7 -20.46 22.76 -2.60
C LEU A 7 -19.02 22.20 -2.67
N ILE A 8 -18.03 22.85 -2.04
CA ILE A 8 -16.60 22.56 -2.21
C ILE A 8 -16.10 21.39 -1.35
N HIS A 9 -16.97 20.79 -0.53
CA HIS A 9 -16.65 19.60 0.28
C HIS A 9 -17.22 18.28 -0.28
N LEU A 10 -17.75 18.26 -1.51
CA LEU A 10 -18.57 17.14 -2.00
C LEU A 10 -18.15 16.46 -3.31
N LEU A 11 -16.97 16.77 -3.86
CA LEU A 11 -16.40 15.99 -4.96
C LEU A 11 -15.00 15.52 -4.58
N LYS A 12 -14.87 14.23 -4.23
CA LYS A 12 -13.57 13.56 -4.21
C LYS A 12 -12.96 13.71 -5.60
N ALA A 13 -11.75 14.26 -5.71
CA ALA A 13 -11.07 14.26 -7.00
C ALA A 13 -10.38 12.90 -7.18
N GLU A 14 -10.71 12.22 -8.27
CA GLU A 14 -10.26 10.86 -8.54
C GLU A 14 -9.68 10.76 -9.96
N LEU A 15 -8.57 10.04 -10.11
CA LEU A 15 -7.97 9.67 -11.39
C LEU A 15 -8.16 8.17 -11.56
N LEU A 16 -9.18 7.77 -12.33
CA LEU A 16 -9.57 6.38 -12.52
C LEU A 16 -9.38 5.97 -13.98
N ILE A 17 -8.24 5.34 -14.30
CA ILE A 17 -7.96 4.86 -15.66
C ILE A 17 -7.47 3.42 -15.58
N LYS A 18 -8.39 2.46 -15.60
CA LYS A 18 -8.09 1.03 -15.42
C LYS A 18 -8.18 0.27 -16.74
N GLY A 19 -7.22 -0.59 -17.08
CA GLY A 19 -7.36 -1.47 -18.26
C GLY A 19 -7.19 -0.78 -19.63
N HIS A 20 -6.63 0.43 -19.69
CA HIS A 20 -6.58 1.24 -20.93
C HIS A 20 -5.25 1.13 -21.68
N SER A 21 -4.43 0.13 -21.37
CA SER A 21 -3.12 -0.08 -22.02
C SER A 21 -2.19 1.14 -21.95
N LEU A 22 -2.33 2.00 -20.93
CA LEU A 22 -1.43 3.15 -20.75
C LEU A 22 0.02 2.68 -20.63
N THR A 23 0.94 3.36 -21.30
CA THR A 23 2.38 3.04 -21.31
C THR A 23 3.20 4.22 -20.82
N GLY A 24 4.50 4.02 -20.67
CA GLY A 24 5.42 5.05 -20.19
C GLY A 24 5.46 5.16 -18.68
N ILE A 25 6.09 6.21 -18.18
CA ILE A 25 6.31 6.43 -16.76
C ILE A 25 5.16 7.19 -16.12
N LEU A 26 5.01 7.04 -14.80
CA LEU A 26 4.20 7.96 -14.00
C LEU A 26 4.91 9.32 -13.95
N PRO A 27 4.30 10.42 -14.45
CA PRO A 27 4.94 11.72 -14.44
C PRO A 27 4.97 12.31 -13.03
N SER A 28 6.07 12.96 -12.68
CA SER A 28 6.25 13.58 -11.35
C SER A 28 5.24 14.73 -11.11
N GLU A 29 4.75 15.31 -12.19
CA GLU A 29 3.76 16.37 -12.27
C GLU A 29 2.40 15.95 -11.70
N LEU A 30 2.12 14.64 -11.55
CA LEU A 30 0.94 14.17 -10.83
C LEU A 30 0.88 14.72 -9.41
N GLY A 31 2.04 14.96 -8.78
CA GLY A 31 2.12 15.57 -7.46
C GLY A 31 1.63 17.02 -7.38
N ASN A 32 1.30 17.66 -8.50
CA ASN A 32 0.75 19.03 -8.52
C ASN A 32 -0.79 19.05 -8.38
N PHE A 33 -1.48 17.92 -8.55
CA PHE A 33 -2.93 17.84 -8.40
C PHE A 33 -3.33 17.69 -6.94
N THR A 34 -3.03 18.69 -6.10
CA THR A 34 -3.13 18.65 -4.62
C THR A 34 -4.52 18.38 -4.03
N HIS A 35 -5.55 18.26 -4.86
CA HIS A 35 -6.91 17.89 -4.46
C HIS A 35 -7.22 16.42 -4.74
N LEU A 36 -6.34 15.69 -5.43
CA LEU A 36 -6.53 14.31 -5.85
C LEU A 36 -6.45 13.37 -4.64
N GLU A 37 -7.56 12.69 -4.36
CA GLU A 37 -7.71 11.78 -3.22
C GLU A 37 -7.60 10.31 -3.63
N VAL A 38 -7.89 9.99 -4.89
CA VAL A 38 -7.81 8.61 -5.40
C VAL A 38 -7.02 8.60 -6.70
N ILE A 39 -6.02 7.72 -6.74
CA ILE A 39 -5.37 7.32 -7.99
C ILE A 39 -5.61 5.83 -8.15
N ASP A 40 -6.27 5.45 -9.24
CA ASP A 40 -6.42 4.06 -9.65
C ASP A 40 -6.06 3.88 -11.11
N LEU A 41 -4.85 3.36 -11.34
CA LEU A 41 -4.27 3.08 -12.65
C LEU A 41 -4.10 1.58 -12.88
N THR A 42 -4.97 0.78 -12.25
CA THR A 42 -4.96 -0.67 -12.27
C THR A 42 -4.93 -1.24 -13.69
N ARG A 43 -4.12 -2.28 -13.92
CA ARG A 43 -4.06 -3.07 -15.15
C ARG A 43 -3.75 -2.23 -16.38
N ASN A 44 -2.65 -1.49 -16.33
CA ASN A 44 -2.06 -0.83 -17.50
C ASN A 44 -0.66 -1.40 -17.77
N TYR A 45 0.13 -0.73 -18.60
CA TYR A 45 1.52 -1.08 -18.92
C TYR A 45 2.49 0.01 -18.48
N LEU A 46 2.17 0.75 -17.42
CA LEU A 46 3.02 1.80 -16.86
C LEU A 46 4.31 1.19 -16.35
N ASN A 47 5.44 1.89 -16.52
CA ASN A 47 6.77 1.42 -16.17
C ASN A 47 7.58 2.49 -15.40
N GLY A 48 8.84 2.18 -15.10
CA GLY A 48 9.68 3.05 -14.28
C GLY A 48 9.29 3.03 -12.81
N SER A 49 9.78 3.99 -12.03
CA SER A 49 9.55 4.05 -10.59
C SER A 49 8.30 4.83 -10.22
N ILE A 50 7.76 4.54 -9.04
CA ILE A 50 6.73 5.37 -8.41
C ILE A 50 7.36 6.74 -8.06
N PRO A 51 6.83 7.87 -8.53
CA PRO A 51 7.37 9.18 -8.20
C PRO A 51 7.14 9.53 -6.73
N SER A 52 8.17 9.99 -6.04
CA SER A 52 8.04 10.47 -4.65
C SER A 52 7.12 11.69 -4.54
N SER A 53 6.90 12.43 -5.63
CA SER A 53 5.98 13.59 -5.67
C SER A 53 4.52 13.23 -5.39
N LEU A 54 4.12 11.95 -5.53
CA LEU A 54 2.79 11.49 -5.10
C LEU A 54 2.55 11.70 -3.60
N SER A 55 3.61 11.82 -2.79
CA SER A 55 3.52 12.15 -1.36
C SER A 55 2.92 13.52 -1.05
N ARG A 56 2.83 14.41 -2.05
CA ARG A 56 2.22 15.75 -1.91
C ARG A 56 0.70 15.71 -1.95
N LEU A 57 0.12 14.58 -2.35
CA LEU A 57 -1.30 14.42 -2.57
C LEU A 57 -2.00 13.91 -1.31
N PRO A 58 -3.22 14.36 -1.00
CA PRO A 58 -4.01 13.88 0.13
C PRO A 58 -4.68 12.52 -0.19
N LEU A 59 -3.91 11.56 -0.70
CA LEU A 59 -4.47 10.29 -1.17
C LEU A 59 -5.09 9.49 -0.03
N THR A 60 -6.28 8.94 -0.30
CA THR A 60 -6.93 7.89 0.48
C THR A 60 -6.67 6.52 -0.15
N ILE A 61 -6.58 6.46 -1.48
CA ILE A 61 -6.27 5.22 -2.21
C ILE A 61 -5.22 5.51 -3.29
N LEU A 62 -4.16 4.69 -3.28
CA LEU A 62 -3.19 4.58 -4.37
C LEU A 62 -3.20 3.14 -4.87
N SER A 63 -3.78 2.91 -6.05
CA SER A 63 -3.83 1.62 -6.71
C SER A 63 -3.07 1.65 -8.04
N LEU A 64 -1.99 0.89 -8.09
CA LEU A 64 -1.13 0.70 -9.26
C LEU A 64 -1.03 -0.79 -9.66
N LEU A 65 -1.99 -1.61 -9.17
CA LEU A 65 -2.11 -3.04 -9.42
C LEU A 65 -1.89 -3.40 -10.89
N GLY A 66 -1.08 -4.42 -11.17
CA GLY A 66 -0.99 -4.99 -12.52
C GLY A 66 -0.37 -4.02 -13.53
N ASN A 67 0.81 -3.49 -13.24
CA ASN A 67 1.60 -2.66 -14.14
C ASN A 67 3.00 -3.27 -14.31
N ARG A 68 3.96 -2.50 -14.86
CA ARG A 68 5.36 -2.89 -15.02
C ARG A 68 6.28 -1.94 -14.23
N LEU A 69 5.78 -1.38 -13.13
CA LEU A 69 6.53 -0.46 -12.29
C LEU A 69 7.67 -1.20 -11.59
N SER A 70 8.81 -0.54 -11.44
CA SER A 70 10.04 -1.11 -10.88
C SER A 70 10.74 -0.16 -9.92
N GLY A 71 11.81 -0.63 -9.27
CA GLY A 71 12.48 0.12 -8.20
C GLY A 71 11.74 0.04 -6.87
N PRO A 72 12.19 0.80 -5.85
CA PRO A 72 11.62 0.75 -4.51
C PRO A 72 10.32 1.54 -4.39
N ILE A 73 9.55 1.25 -3.35
CA ILE A 73 8.51 2.17 -2.86
C ILE A 73 9.23 3.41 -2.29
N PRO A 74 8.92 4.63 -2.75
CA PRO A 74 9.50 5.84 -2.17
C PRO A 74 9.13 5.97 -0.69
N GLY A 75 10.10 6.26 0.17
CA GLY A 75 9.86 6.43 1.60
C GLY A 75 8.92 7.60 1.91
N GLU A 76 8.85 8.58 1.02
CA GLU A 76 7.98 9.76 1.11
C GLU A 76 6.49 9.39 1.09
N ILE A 77 6.10 8.23 0.54
CA ILE A 77 4.71 7.75 0.62
C ILE A 77 4.25 7.64 2.09
N GLY A 78 5.17 7.38 3.03
CA GLY A 78 4.87 7.31 4.46
C GLY A 78 4.37 8.62 5.09
N VAL A 79 4.41 9.77 4.38
CA VAL A 79 3.88 11.05 4.90
C VAL A 79 2.39 11.24 4.59
N ILE A 80 1.79 10.41 3.73
CA ILE A 80 0.39 10.51 3.32
C ILE A 80 -0.52 9.97 4.43
N SER A 81 -0.68 10.74 5.50
CA SER A 81 -1.44 10.32 6.70
C SER A 81 -2.92 9.98 6.44
N THR A 82 -3.46 10.38 5.29
CA THR A 82 -4.81 10.08 4.82
C THR A 82 -4.96 8.71 4.17
N LEU A 83 -3.86 8.01 3.84
CA LEU A 83 -3.89 6.80 3.03
C LEU A 83 -4.54 5.63 3.77
N GLU A 84 -5.57 5.05 3.16
CA GLU A 84 -6.33 3.91 3.66
C GLU A 84 -6.04 2.63 2.87
N GLY A 85 -5.69 2.76 1.58
CA GLY A 85 -5.35 1.64 0.71
C GLY A 85 -4.11 1.93 -0.14
N LEU A 86 -3.09 1.07 0.01
CA LEU A 86 -1.92 1.04 -0.86
C LEU A 86 -1.90 -0.31 -1.59
N VAL A 87 -2.18 -0.29 -2.89
CA VAL A 87 -2.34 -1.49 -3.72
C VAL A 87 -1.31 -1.46 -4.85
N LEU A 88 -0.26 -2.28 -4.71
CA LEU A 88 0.89 -2.32 -5.61
C LEU A 88 1.15 -3.72 -6.18
N GLU A 89 0.20 -4.66 -6.00
CA GLU A 89 0.35 -6.05 -6.44
C GLU A 89 0.64 -6.15 -7.94
N ASP A 90 1.24 -7.27 -8.35
CA ASP A 90 1.51 -7.60 -9.77
C ASP A 90 2.30 -6.49 -10.48
N ASN A 91 3.50 -6.21 -9.97
CA ASN A 91 4.46 -5.26 -10.55
C ASN A 91 5.88 -5.87 -10.50
N LEU A 92 6.89 -5.06 -10.82
CA LEU A 92 8.31 -5.40 -10.74
C LEU A 92 9.03 -4.60 -9.63
N LEU A 93 8.28 -4.09 -8.65
CA LEU A 93 8.82 -3.29 -7.54
C LEU A 93 9.73 -4.16 -6.69
N GLY A 94 10.76 -3.57 -6.08
CA GLY A 94 11.72 -4.33 -5.30
C GLY A 94 12.42 -3.52 -4.22
N GLY A 95 13.55 -4.03 -3.73
CA GLY A 95 14.23 -3.47 -2.57
C GLY A 95 13.47 -3.76 -1.26
N SER A 96 13.90 -3.10 -0.19
CA SER A 96 13.28 -3.26 1.12
C SER A 96 12.01 -2.42 1.29
N LEU A 97 11.09 -2.90 2.12
CA LEU A 97 9.92 -2.12 2.52
C LEU A 97 10.36 -0.88 3.33
N PRO A 98 9.95 0.34 2.97
CA PRO A 98 10.30 1.54 3.72
C PRO A 98 9.71 1.51 5.12
N SER A 99 10.52 1.79 6.14
CA SER A 99 10.04 1.87 7.52
C SER A 99 9.01 2.99 7.72
N SER A 100 9.06 4.04 6.91
CA SER A 100 8.11 5.16 6.94
C SER A 100 6.67 4.76 6.63
N LEU A 101 6.41 3.63 5.95
CA LEU A 101 5.05 3.14 5.76
C LEU A 101 4.35 2.84 7.10
N GLY A 102 5.10 2.57 8.17
CA GLY A 102 4.55 2.43 9.52
C GLY A 102 3.90 3.70 10.09
N ASN A 103 4.11 4.87 9.47
CA ASN A 103 3.47 6.14 9.86
C ASN A 103 2.02 6.25 9.35
N LEU A 104 1.59 5.37 8.44
CA LEU A 104 0.28 5.41 7.80
C LEU A 104 -0.81 4.87 8.73
N GLY A 105 -1.14 5.62 9.79
CA GLY A 105 -2.07 5.19 10.85
C GLY A 105 -3.50 4.88 10.38
N ARG A 106 -3.92 5.34 9.19
CA ARG A 106 -5.22 5.04 8.58
C ARG A 106 -5.20 3.83 7.65
N LEU A 107 -4.03 3.28 7.35
CA LEU A 107 -3.88 2.20 6.37
C LEU A 107 -4.64 0.95 6.84
N SER A 108 -5.55 0.49 6.00
CA SER A 108 -6.39 -0.69 6.21
C SER A 108 -6.03 -1.83 5.26
N ARG A 109 -5.59 -1.49 4.04
CA ARG A 109 -5.22 -2.43 2.99
C ARG A 109 -3.81 -2.12 2.51
N LEU A 110 -2.92 -3.09 2.64
CA LEU A 110 -1.55 -3.02 2.13
C LEU A 110 -1.28 -4.27 1.29
N TYR A 111 -1.36 -4.11 -0.02
CA TYR A 111 -1.21 -5.22 -0.96
C TYR A 111 0.05 -5.04 -1.79
N LEU A 112 1.01 -5.94 -1.60
CA LEU A 112 2.36 -5.88 -2.16
C LEU A 112 2.73 -7.18 -2.89
N SER A 113 1.77 -8.09 -3.04
CA SER A 113 1.94 -9.42 -3.61
C SER A 113 2.52 -9.39 -5.02
N SER A 114 3.17 -10.48 -5.44
CA SER A 114 3.75 -10.63 -6.78
C SER A 114 4.66 -9.45 -7.17
N ASN A 115 5.67 -9.18 -6.33
CA ASN A 115 6.70 -8.17 -6.55
C ASN A 115 8.06 -8.73 -6.11
N ASN A 116 9.14 -8.05 -6.49
CA ASN A 116 10.52 -8.42 -6.18
C ASN A 116 11.03 -7.82 -4.85
N PHE A 117 10.15 -7.62 -3.86
CA PHE A 117 10.53 -7.09 -2.54
C PHE A 117 11.47 -8.04 -1.81
N THR A 118 12.46 -7.50 -1.11
CA THR A 118 13.47 -8.26 -0.36
C THR A 118 13.66 -7.70 1.06
N GLY A 119 14.42 -8.41 1.88
CA GLY A 119 14.68 -8.00 3.26
C GLY A 119 13.51 -8.34 4.19
N ARG A 120 13.39 -7.63 5.31
CA ARG A 120 12.48 -7.97 6.41
C ARG A 120 11.28 -7.02 6.48
N ILE A 121 10.19 -7.48 7.08
CA ILE A 121 9.07 -6.60 7.47
C ILE A 121 9.58 -5.59 8.53
N PRO A 122 9.47 -4.26 8.30
CA PRO A 122 9.98 -3.25 9.21
C PRO A 122 9.27 -3.25 10.57
N LYS A 123 10.01 -3.06 11.66
CA LYS A 123 9.46 -2.97 13.03
C LYS A 123 8.39 -1.89 13.19
N SER A 124 8.49 -0.81 12.42
CA SER A 124 7.53 0.29 12.43
C SER A 124 6.13 -0.12 11.96
N PHE A 125 5.98 -1.23 11.23
CA PHE A 125 4.66 -1.70 10.79
C PHE A 125 3.77 -2.14 11.97
N GLY A 126 4.34 -2.37 13.16
CA GLY A 126 3.57 -2.59 14.39
C GLY A 126 2.64 -1.41 14.78
N SER A 127 2.84 -0.24 14.18
CA SER A 127 1.99 0.96 14.34
C SER A 127 0.75 0.97 13.43
N LEU A 128 0.64 0.07 12.45
CA LEU A 128 -0.50 -0.03 11.53
C LEU A 128 -1.73 -0.68 12.18
N LYS A 129 -2.27 -0.06 13.24
CA LYS A 129 -3.36 -0.64 14.06
C LYS A 129 -4.70 -0.78 13.32
N ASN A 130 -4.85 -0.13 12.16
CA ASN A 130 -6.05 -0.18 11.34
C ASN A 130 -6.00 -1.23 10.23
N LEU A 131 -4.90 -1.98 10.10
CA LEU A 131 -4.71 -2.95 9.05
C LEU A 131 -5.74 -4.09 9.18
N THR A 132 -6.50 -4.32 8.10
CA THR A 132 -7.49 -5.39 7.98
C THR A 132 -7.02 -6.47 7.01
N ASP A 133 -6.23 -6.10 6.00
CA ASP A 133 -5.78 -7.03 4.97
C ASP A 133 -4.36 -6.69 4.55
N PHE A 134 -3.44 -7.63 4.78
CA PHE A 134 -2.02 -7.50 4.49
C PHE A 134 -1.56 -8.66 3.61
N ARG A 135 -1.05 -8.33 2.43
CA ARG A 135 -0.63 -9.34 1.44
C ARG A 135 0.76 -9.02 0.91
N ILE A 136 1.64 -10.00 1.04
CA ILE A 136 3.04 -9.94 0.58
C ILE A 136 3.43 -11.24 -0.13
N ASP A 137 2.46 -12.06 -0.49
CA ASP A 137 2.67 -13.35 -1.14
C ASP A 137 3.38 -13.21 -2.48
N GLY A 138 4.14 -14.23 -2.87
CA GLY A 138 4.92 -14.19 -4.11
C GLY A 138 6.00 -13.11 -4.14
N SER A 139 6.59 -12.76 -2.99
CA SER A 139 7.74 -11.86 -2.87
C SER A 139 8.94 -12.54 -2.23
N SER A 140 10.12 -11.94 -2.32
CA SER A 140 11.37 -12.47 -1.74
C SER A 140 11.66 -11.91 -0.33
N LEU A 141 10.63 -11.48 0.40
CA LEU A 141 10.75 -11.05 1.79
C LEU A 141 11.18 -12.22 2.68
N SER A 142 12.04 -11.95 3.65
CA SER A 142 12.70 -12.96 4.47
C SER A 142 12.80 -12.57 5.95
N GLY A 143 13.29 -13.52 6.76
CA GLY A 143 13.41 -13.39 8.20
C GLY A 143 12.16 -13.85 8.95
N LYS A 144 12.09 -13.55 10.24
CA LYS A 144 11.00 -14.02 11.11
C LYS A 144 9.73 -13.23 10.94
N ILE A 145 8.59 -13.89 11.11
CA ILE A 145 7.30 -13.22 11.33
C ILE A 145 7.42 -12.41 12.63
N PRO A 146 7.31 -11.07 12.61
CA PRO A 146 7.58 -10.28 13.79
C PRO A 146 6.50 -10.41 14.87
N ASP A 147 6.89 -10.40 16.14
CA ASP A 147 5.96 -10.49 17.28
C ASP A 147 4.92 -9.36 17.30
N PHE A 148 5.25 -8.20 16.72
CA PHE A 148 4.29 -7.10 16.61
C PHE A 148 3.08 -7.43 15.73
N ILE A 149 3.05 -8.57 15.03
CA ILE A 149 1.90 -8.96 14.23
C ILE A 149 0.62 -9.03 15.08
N GLY A 150 0.72 -9.44 16.36
CA GLY A 150 -0.40 -9.44 17.30
C GLY A 150 -0.97 -8.05 17.60
N ASN A 151 -0.31 -6.97 17.19
CA ASN A 151 -0.84 -5.62 17.27
C ASN A 151 -1.96 -5.32 16.25
N TRP A 152 -2.07 -6.10 15.18
CA TRP A 152 -3.04 -5.88 14.12
C TRP A 152 -4.36 -6.57 14.44
N THR A 153 -4.98 -6.22 15.57
CA THR A 153 -6.17 -6.92 16.09
C THR A 153 -7.41 -6.86 15.17
N LYS A 154 -7.40 -5.95 14.19
CA LYS A 154 -8.44 -5.82 13.13
C LYS A 154 -8.15 -6.66 11.89
N LEU A 155 -7.01 -7.35 11.82
CA LEU A 155 -6.59 -8.12 10.65
C LEU A 155 -7.54 -9.29 10.42
N THR A 156 -8.15 -9.33 9.24
CA THR A 156 -9.04 -10.40 8.78
C THR A 156 -8.35 -11.32 7.78
N ARG A 157 -7.35 -10.80 7.05
CA ARG A 157 -6.53 -11.55 6.09
C ARG A 157 -5.05 -11.25 6.22
N LEU A 158 -4.24 -12.32 6.27
CA LEU A 158 -2.79 -12.29 6.20
C LEU A 158 -2.33 -13.29 5.13
N ASP A 159 -1.68 -12.79 4.09
CA ASP A 159 -1.17 -13.63 3.00
C ASP A 159 0.35 -13.43 2.86
N MET A 160 1.11 -14.47 3.20
CA MET A 160 2.57 -14.49 3.13
C MET A 160 3.08 -15.70 2.35
N GLN A 161 2.21 -16.36 1.57
CA GLN A 161 2.55 -17.54 0.80
C GLN A 161 3.69 -17.25 -0.19
N GLY A 162 4.62 -18.19 -0.34
CA GLY A 162 5.71 -18.02 -1.32
C GLY A 162 6.72 -16.93 -0.97
N THR A 163 6.76 -16.48 0.30
CA THR A 163 7.86 -15.68 0.84
C THR A 163 9.01 -16.55 1.36
N SER A 164 10.15 -15.95 1.67
CA SER A 164 11.30 -16.59 2.32
C SER A 164 11.27 -16.41 3.85
N MET A 165 10.09 -16.28 4.44
CA MET A 165 9.91 -16.12 5.89
C MET A 165 10.28 -17.42 6.62
N GLU A 166 10.94 -17.29 7.76
CA GLU A 166 11.54 -18.42 8.49
C GLU A 166 11.31 -18.33 10.00
N GLY A 167 11.61 -19.43 10.70
CA GLY A 167 11.48 -19.52 12.16
C GLY A 167 10.06 -19.81 12.62
N PRO A 168 9.80 -19.72 13.94
CA PRO A 168 8.51 -20.08 14.50
C PRO A 168 7.44 -19.03 14.19
N ILE A 169 6.19 -19.48 14.12
CA ILE A 169 5.04 -18.58 14.20
C ILE A 169 5.03 -17.94 15.59
N PRO A 170 5.00 -16.60 15.71
CA PRO A 170 5.03 -15.92 17.00
C PRO A 170 3.75 -16.21 17.78
N SER A 171 3.86 -16.41 19.10
CA SER A 171 2.70 -16.69 19.96
C SER A 171 1.65 -15.56 19.97
N THR A 172 2.08 -14.33 19.65
CA THR A 172 1.22 -13.16 19.49
C THR A 172 0.24 -13.27 18.31
N ILE A 173 0.40 -14.25 17.42
CA ILE A 173 -0.62 -14.57 16.39
C ILE A 173 -2.00 -14.86 17.04
N SER A 174 -2.00 -15.34 18.29
CA SER A 174 -3.22 -15.61 19.05
C SER A 174 -4.05 -14.35 19.37
N GLU A 175 -3.46 -13.15 19.26
CA GLU A 175 -4.16 -11.87 19.45
C GLU A 175 -5.00 -11.45 18.23
N LEU A 176 -4.81 -12.10 17.08
CA LEU A 176 -5.53 -11.81 15.83
C LEU A 176 -6.93 -12.42 15.83
N LYS A 177 -7.80 -11.97 16.74
CA LYS A 177 -9.15 -12.53 16.94
C LYS A 177 -10.08 -12.36 15.72
N SER A 178 -9.78 -11.42 14.83
CA SER A 178 -10.56 -11.14 13.63
C SER A 178 -10.08 -11.95 12.41
N LEU A 179 -8.97 -12.70 12.52
CA LEU A 179 -8.33 -13.38 11.40
C LEU A 179 -9.19 -14.54 10.89
N THR A 180 -9.49 -14.50 9.59
CA THR A 180 -10.32 -15.50 8.91
C THR A 180 -9.61 -16.19 7.75
N ASP A 181 -8.58 -15.55 7.19
CA ASP A 181 -7.78 -16.07 6.08
C ASP A 181 -6.29 -15.90 6.41
N LEU A 182 -5.58 -17.01 6.53
CA LEU A 182 -4.14 -17.07 6.79
C LEU A 182 -3.51 -18.00 5.75
N ARG A 183 -2.61 -17.47 4.92
CA ARG A 183 -1.97 -18.18 3.81
C ARG A 183 -0.45 -17.98 3.80
#